data_AF-A0A0F4LLI8-F1
#
_entry.id   AF-A0A0F4LLI8-F1
#
_cell.length_a   1.000
_cell.length_b   1.000
_cell.length_c   1.000
_cell.angle_alpha   90.00
_cell.angle_beta   90.00
_cell.angle_gamma   90.00
#
_symmetry.space_group_name_H-M   'P 1'
#
loop_
_entity.id
_entity.type
_entity.pdbx_description
1 polymer ?
#
loop_
_entity_poly.entity_id
_entity_poly.type
_entity_poly.pdbx_seq_one_letter_code
_entity_poly.pdbx_strand_id
1 'polypeptide(L)'
;MCEFNLEPLQIRDVARIDRVARRHKKYFENIEYSIPKTNSVRQNICKQIRRYIHDVNEIVTCSLDSMSELVVCDFFGADEYIKRLISNMNDAQAFICTAYTRDLVDYEVSPIPEDYFEEFFEFNYTEARKKSFIDLDELNTILNEADLPQLEEI
;
A
#
# COMPACT_ATOMS: atom_id res chain seq x y z
N MET A 1 8.45 24.64 3.86
CA MET A 1 9.14 24.73 5.17
C MET A 1 8.17 24.25 6.23
N CYS A 2 8.46 23.13 6.87
CA CYS A 2 7.69 22.67 8.03
C CYS A 2 7.75 23.66 9.18
N GLU A 3 6.59 23.93 9.78
CA GLU A 3 6.45 24.80 10.96
C GLU A 3 6.70 24.06 12.29
N PHE A 4 7.00 22.76 12.24
CA PHE A 4 7.29 21.97 13.44
C PHE A 4 8.79 21.95 13.74
N ASN A 5 9.15 22.26 14.99
CA ASN A 5 10.50 22.03 15.55
C ASN A 5 10.74 20.52 15.71
N LEU A 6 10.86 19.80 14.60
CA LEU A 6 11.18 18.39 14.60
C LEU A 6 12.69 18.22 14.47
N GLU A 7 13.24 17.30 15.27
CA GLU A 7 14.66 16.97 15.19
C GLU A 7 14.99 16.41 13.79
N PRO A 8 16.11 16.82 13.18
CA PRO A 8 16.54 16.27 11.90
C PRO A 8 16.83 14.77 12.02
N LEU A 9 16.60 14.02 10.93
CA LEU A 9 16.91 12.58 10.90
C LEU A 9 18.37 12.33 11.22
N GLN A 10 18.63 11.37 12.11
CA GLN A 10 19.98 10.89 12.36
C GLN A 10 20.33 9.77 11.37
N ILE A 11 21.64 9.53 11.16
CA ILE A 11 22.12 8.42 10.32
C ILE A 11 21.53 7.07 10.77
N ARG A 12 21.34 6.90 12.08
CA ARG A 12 20.72 5.69 12.66
C ARG A 12 19.27 5.53 12.20
N ASP A 13 18.52 6.61 12.05
CA ASP A 13 17.13 6.59 11.62
C ASP A 13 17.03 6.20 10.15
N VAL A 14 17.89 6.75 9.31
CA VAL A 14 18.02 6.38 7.89
C VAL A 14 18.26 4.88 7.74
N ALA A 15 19.19 4.32 8.52
CA ALA A 15 19.48 2.89 8.48
C ALA A 15 18.31 2.02 8.97
N ARG A 16 17.49 2.52 9.91
CA ARG A 16 16.26 1.83 10.36
C ARG A 16 15.19 1.86 9.28
N ILE A 17 14.98 3.03 8.66
CA ILE A 17 14.01 3.22 7.59
C ILE A 17 14.36 2.33 6.39
N ASP A 18 15.61 2.38 5.90
CA ASP A 18 16.06 1.55 4.76
C ASP A 18 15.81 0.06 5.01
N ARG A 19 16.12 -0.44 6.21
CA ARG A 19 15.88 -1.83 6.58
C ARG A 19 14.40 -2.21 6.49
N VAL A 20 13.52 -1.39 7.07
CA VAL A 20 12.07 -1.67 7.09
C VAL A 20 11.49 -1.52 5.69
N ALA A 21 11.91 -0.50 4.93
CA ALA A 21 11.44 -0.26 3.57
C ALA A 21 11.87 -1.37 2.59
N ARG A 22 13.08 -1.92 2.72
CA ARG A 22 13.51 -3.11 1.94
C ARG A 22 12.67 -4.34 2.27
N ARG A 23 12.38 -4.58 3.55
CA ARG A 23 11.51 -5.70 3.96
C ARG A 23 10.09 -5.51 3.41
N HIS A 24 9.57 -4.30 3.55
CA HIS A 24 8.27 -3.89 3.06
C HIS A 24 8.13 -4.07 1.54
N LYS A 25 9.11 -3.58 0.77
CA LYS A 25 9.22 -3.82 -0.67
C LYS A 25 9.14 -5.30 -1.00
N LYS A 26 10.02 -6.11 -0.40
CA LYS A 26 10.08 -7.55 -0.68
C LYS A 26 8.76 -8.25 -0.38
N TYR A 27 8.06 -7.82 0.68
CA TYR A 27 6.75 -8.36 1.04
C TYR A 27 5.73 -8.12 -0.08
N PHE A 28 5.61 -6.89 -0.58
CA PHE A 28 4.69 -6.57 -1.68
C PHE A 28 5.14 -7.16 -3.03
N GLU A 29 6.45 -7.26 -3.31
CA GLU A 29 6.97 -7.97 -4.49
C GLU A 29 6.58 -9.44 -4.48
N ASN A 30 6.61 -10.09 -3.31
CA ASN A 30 6.19 -11.48 -3.19
C ASN A 30 4.68 -11.63 -3.49
N ILE A 31 3.84 -10.72 -2.96
CA ILE A 31 2.39 -10.70 -3.27
C ILE A 31 2.17 -10.55 -4.78
N GLU A 32 2.82 -9.57 -5.41
CA GLU A 32 2.68 -9.31 -6.85
C GLU A 32 3.15 -10.49 -7.71
N TYR A 33 4.21 -11.18 -7.28
CA TYR A 33 4.72 -12.37 -7.95
C TYR A 33 3.74 -13.54 -7.86
N SER A 34 3.12 -13.73 -6.69
CA SER A 34 2.24 -14.89 -6.45
C SER A 34 0.90 -14.79 -7.17
N ILE A 35 0.41 -13.59 -7.49
CA ILE A 35 -0.88 -13.40 -8.18
C ILE A 35 -0.72 -13.61 -9.71
N PRO A 36 -1.37 -14.64 -10.30
CA PRO A 36 -1.40 -14.84 -11.75
C PRO A 36 -2.13 -13.69 -12.46
N LYS A 37 -1.59 -13.22 -13.59
CA LYS A 37 -2.09 -12.04 -14.32
C LYS A 37 -3.08 -12.43 -15.43
N THR A 38 -4.02 -13.32 -15.10
CA THR A 38 -4.89 -14.03 -16.05
C THR A 38 -6.07 -13.19 -16.58
N ASN A 39 -6.48 -12.15 -15.86
CA ASN A 39 -7.57 -11.25 -16.26
C ASN A 39 -7.22 -9.78 -15.93
N SER A 40 -8.07 -8.83 -16.37
CA SER A 40 -7.86 -7.40 -16.19
C SER A 40 -7.79 -7.00 -14.72
N VAL A 41 -8.66 -7.57 -13.87
CA VAL A 41 -8.74 -7.27 -12.43
C VAL A 41 -7.42 -7.62 -11.73
N ARG A 42 -6.92 -8.84 -11.97
CA ARG A 42 -5.63 -9.31 -11.43
C ARG A 42 -4.45 -8.51 -11.95
N GLN A 43 -4.48 -8.10 -13.22
CA GLN A 43 -3.47 -7.20 -13.80
C GLN A 43 -3.51 -5.82 -13.14
N ASN A 44 -4.70 -5.28 -12.87
CA ASN A 44 -4.86 -4.01 -12.16
C ASN A 44 -4.31 -4.10 -10.73
N ILE A 45 -4.63 -5.15 -9.97
CA ILE A 45 -4.07 -5.37 -8.62
C ILE A 45 -2.54 -5.36 -8.68
N CYS A 46 -1.94 -6.15 -9.57
CA CYS A 46 -0.48 -6.17 -9.73
C CYS A 46 0.08 -4.79 -10.11
N LYS A 47 -0.62 -4.03 -10.97
CA LYS A 47 -0.24 -2.67 -11.34
C LYS A 47 -0.25 -1.72 -10.14
N GLN A 48 -1.28 -1.79 -9.29
CA GLN A 48 -1.36 -0.96 -8.08
C GLN A 48 -0.24 -1.32 -7.09
N ILE A 49 0.05 -2.61 -6.90
CA ILE A 49 1.17 -3.04 -6.04
C ILE A 49 2.50 -2.48 -6.57
N ARG A 50 2.76 -2.57 -7.88
CA ARG A 50 4.02 -2.05 -8.46
C ARG A 50 4.16 -0.55 -8.31
N ARG A 51 3.08 0.21 -8.50
CA ARG A 51 3.05 1.66 -8.27
C ARG A 51 3.42 1.95 -6.82
N TYR A 52 2.73 1.31 -5.89
CA TYR A 52 2.99 1.47 -4.46
C TYR A 52 4.45 1.14 -4.06
N ILE A 53 5.02 0.06 -4.58
CA ILE A 53 6.43 -0.28 -4.35
C ILE A 53 7.37 0.78 -4.93
N HIS A 54 7.05 1.34 -6.10
CA HIS A 54 7.84 2.38 -6.74
C HIS A 54 7.96 3.60 -5.83
N ASP A 55 6.84 4.09 -5.29
CA ASP A 55 6.83 5.30 -4.46
C ASP A 55 7.58 5.10 -3.14
N VAL A 56 7.46 3.92 -2.53
CA VAL A 56 8.28 3.57 -1.36
C VAL A 56 9.77 3.52 -1.71
N ASN A 57 10.16 3.08 -2.91
CA ASN A 57 11.57 3.08 -3.33
C ASN A 57 12.11 4.48 -3.56
N GLU A 58 11.31 5.41 -4.09
CA GLU A 58 11.74 6.80 -4.30
C GLU A 58 12.15 7.44 -2.98
N ILE A 59 11.42 7.16 -1.90
CA ILE A 59 11.73 7.68 -0.55
C ILE A 59 13.05 7.09 0.00
N VAL A 60 13.39 5.85 -0.32
CA VAL A 60 14.62 5.20 0.17
C VAL A 60 15.84 5.54 -0.68
N THR A 61 15.63 5.96 -1.93
CA THR A 61 16.69 6.27 -2.89
C THR A 61 16.96 7.76 -3.06
N CYS A 62 16.16 8.62 -2.43
CA CYS A 62 16.36 10.07 -2.44
C CYS A 62 17.56 10.50 -1.56
N SER A 63 17.98 11.75 -1.72
CA SER A 63 19.08 12.32 -0.92
C SER A 63 18.72 12.37 0.57
N LEU A 64 19.72 12.41 1.46
CA LEU A 64 19.47 12.55 2.90
C LEU A 64 18.63 13.79 3.24
N ASP A 65 18.85 14.90 2.53
CA ASP A 65 18.11 16.14 2.73
C ASP A 65 16.65 15.98 2.29
N SER A 66 16.41 15.35 1.13
CA SER A 66 15.07 15.03 0.64
C SER A 66 14.34 14.03 1.54
N MET A 67 15.05 13.03 2.05
CA MET A 67 14.51 12.02 2.97
C MET A 67 14.15 12.66 4.30
N SER A 68 14.98 13.57 4.78
CA SER A 68 14.72 14.33 6.01
C SER A 68 13.50 15.22 5.83
N GLU A 69 13.37 15.91 4.70
CA GLU A 69 12.17 16.71 4.41
C GLU A 69 10.91 15.83 4.37
N LEU A 70 10.87 14.77 3.56
CA LEU A 70 9.73 13.85 3.46
C LEU A 70 9.37 13.22 4.81
N VAL A 71 10.31 12.57 5.48
CA VAL A 71 10.03 11.80 6.70
C VAL A 71 9.72 12.71 7.88
N VAL A 72 10.37 13.86 7.98
CA VAL A 72 10.10 14.78 9.09
C VAL A 72 8.83 15.57 8.83
N CYS A 73 8.60 16.05 7.60
CA CYS A 73 7.44 16.87 7.30
C CYS A 73 6.15 16.11 7.06
N ASP A 74 6.20 15.04 6.30
CA ASP A 74 4.99 14.33 5.88
C ASP A 74 4.65 13.21 6.86
N PHE A 75 5.66 12.72 7.59
CA PHE A 75 5.52 11.59 8.51
C PHE A 75 5.81 11.94 9.96
N PHE A 76 6.17 13.17 10.32
CA PHE A 76 6.47 13.56 11.71
C PHE A 76 7.61 12.75 12.36
N GLY A 77 8.51 12.18 11.55
CA GLY A 77 9.73 11.50 11.98
C GLY A 77 9.82 10.02 11.60
N ALA A 78 11.00 9.46 11.86
CA ALA A 78 11.36 8.10 11.42
C ALA A 78 10.48 7.00 12.01
N ASP A 79 10.13 7.12 13.29
CA ASP A 79 9.34 6.09 13.97
C ASP A 79 7.94 5.95 13.36
N GLU A 80 7.33 7.07 12.99
CA GLU A 80 5.99 7.09 12.43
C GLU A 80 5.99 6.60 10.98
N TYR A 81 6.99 6.97 10.18
CA TYR A 81 7.17 6.38 8.84
C TYR A 81 7.38 4.86 8.92
N ILE A 82 8.20 4.38 9.86
CA ILE A 82 8.39 2.94 10.10
C ILE A 82 7.08 2.26 10.51
N LYS A 83 6.31 2.87 11.41
CA LYS A 83 4.98 2.34 11.80
C LYS A 83 4.05 2.26 10.60
N ARG A 84 4.01 3.29 9.74
CA ARG A 84 3.21 3.28 8.50
C ARG A 84 3.60 2.11 7.60
N LEU A 85 4.89 1.91 7.33
CA LEU A 85 5.36 0.77 6.53
C LEU A 85 4.94 -0.57 7.15
N ILE A 86 5.00 -0.70 8.47
CA ILE A 86 4.56 -1.92 9.16
C ILE A 86 3.04 -2.11 9.06
N SER A 87 2.25 -1.03 9.27
CA SER A 87 0.79 -1.07 9.14
C SER A 87 0.39 -1.51 7.75
N ASN A 88 0.98 -0.91 6.71
CA ASN A 88 0.66 -1.26 5.32
C ASN A 88 0.87 -2.74 5.01
N MET A 89 1.88 -3.41 5.61
CA MET A 89 2.02 -4.87 5.44
C MET A 89 0.85 -5.64 6.07
N ASN A 90 0.38 -5.20 7.24
CA ASN A 90 -0.78 -5.80 7.91
C ASN A 90 -2.08 -5.53 7.12
N ASP A 91 -2.16 -4.37 6.50
CA ASP A 91 -3.32 -3.89 5.74
C ASP A 91 -3.29 -4.32 4.26
N ALA A 92 -2.39 -5.23 3.88
CA ALA A 92 -2.25 -5.70 2.50
C ALA A 92 -3.51 -6.42 1.97
N GLN A 93 -4.28 -7.09 2.85
CA GLN A 93 -5.59 -7.64 2.49
C GLN A 93 -6.54 -6.52 2.04
N ALA A 94 -6.63 -5.43 2.82
CA ALA A 94 -7.46 -4.27 2.49
C ALA A 94 -7.01 -3.63 1.17
N PHE A 95 -5.70 -3.51 0.95
CA PHE A 95 -5.14 -3.02 -0.31
C PHE A 95 -5.65 -3.82 -1.53
N ILE A 96 -5.54 -5.15 -1.48
CA ILE A 96 -5.99 -6.02 -2.59
C ILE A 96 -7.50 -5.89 -2.79
N CYS A 97 -8.28 -5.89 -1.71
CA CYS A 97 -9.73 -5.74 -1.79
C CYS A 97 -10.15 -4.40 -2.40
N THR A 98 -9.50 -3.29 -2.03
CA THR A 98 -9.75 -1.97 -2.63
C THR A 98 -9.39 -1.96 -4.12
N ALA A 99 -8.23 -2.50 -4.48
CA ALA A 99 -7.79 -2.58 -5.88
C ALA A 99 -8.73 -3.45 -6.73
N TYR A 100 -9.22 -4.57 -6.18
CA TYR A 100 -10.19 -5.45 -6.83
C TYR A 100 -11.53 -4.73 -7.07
N THR A 101 -12.09 -4.13 -6.03
CA THR A 101 -13.40 -3.47 -6.09
C THR A 101 -13.42 -2.23 -6.95
N ARG A 102 -12.32 -1.46 -7.01
CA ARG A 102 -12.20 -0.30 -7.91
C ARG A 102 -12.10 -0.67 -9.39
N ASP A 103 -11.62 -1.87 -9.74
CA ASP A 103 -11.64 -2.34 -11.14
C ASP A 103 -13.06 -2.73 -11.58
N LEU A 104 -13.86 -3.26 -10.65
CA LEU A 104 -15.20 -3.78 -10.91
C LEU A 104 -16.29 -2.73 -10.87
N VAL A 105 -16.16 -1.77 -9.95
CA VAL A 105 -17.05 -0.63 -9.89
C VAL A 105 -16.40 0.43 -10.75
N ASP A 106 -17.02 0.72 -11.90
CA ASP A 106 -16.73 1.84 -12.81
C ASP A 106 -16.96 3.18 -12.08
N TYR A 107 -16.28 3.35 -10.95
CA TYR A 107 -16.50 4.41 -10.02
C TYR A 107 -15.96 5.66 -10.70
N GLU A 108 -16.88 6.49 -11.15
CA GLU A 108 -16.69 7.94 -11.35
C GLU A 108 -16.28 8.65 -10.03
N VAL A 109 -15.69 7.93 -9.04
CA VAL A 109 -14.86 8.60 -8.05
C VAL A 109 -13.68 9.10 -8.86
N SER A 110 -13.59 10.43 -8.95
CA SER A 110 -12.45 11.17 -9.46
C SER A 110 -11.18 10.34 -9.31
N PRO A 111 -10.37 10.16 -10.38
CA PRO A 111 -9.14 9.39 -10.29
C PRO A 111 -8.44 9.84 -9.01
N ILE A 112 -8.15 8.90 -8.12
CA ILE A 112 -7.34 9.23 -6.96
C ILE A 112 -6.13 9.93 -7.56
N PRO A 113 -5.82 11.17 -7.15
CA PRO A 113 -4.59 11.82 -7.58
C PRO A 113 -3.48 10.78 -7.44
N GLU A 114 -2.55 10.70 -8.39
CA GLU A 114 -1.56 9.61 -8.46
C GLU A 114 -0.77 9.43 -7.13
N ASP A 115 -0.90 10.38 -6.21
CA ASP A 115 -0.22 10.55 -4.95
C ASP A 115 -1.01 10.03 -3.71
N TYR A 116 -2.29 9.65 -3.82
CA TYR A 116 -3.16 9.32 -2.67
C TYR A 116 -3.29 7.80 -2.38
N PHE A 117 -2.16 7.16 -2.06
CA PHE A 117 -2.10 5.71 -1.77
C PHE A 117 -2.77 5.28 -0.46
N GLU A 118 -3.02 6.20 0.47
CA GLU A 118 -3.64 5.87 1.77
C GLU A 118 -5.06 5.31 1.61
N GLU A 119 -5.80 5.75 0.59
CA GLU A 119 -7.16 5.27 0.31
C GLU A 119 -7.22 3.78 -0.06
N PHE A 120 -6.12 3.16 -0.47
CA PHE A 120 -6.11 1.72 -0.77
C PHE A 120 -6.16 0.87 0.50
N PHE A 121 -5.60 1.37 1.60
CA PHE A 121 -5.53 0.65 2.87
C PHE A 121 -6.81 0.83 3.71
N GLU A 122 -7.67 1.78 3.35
CA GLU A 122 -8.97 2.03 3.98
C GLU A 122 -10.10 1.28 3.26
N PHE A 123 -10.12 -0.06 3.36
CA PHE A 123 -11.19 -0.87 2.76
C PHE A 123 -12.36 -1.11 3.72
N ASN A 124 -13.56 -0.65 3.35
CA ASN A 124 -14.80 -1.02 4.05
C ASN A 124 -15.57 -2.12 3.29
N TYR A 125 -15.24 -3.37 3.59
CA TYR A 125 -15.86 -4.56 2.97
C TYR A 125 -17.39 -4.58 3.05
N THR A 126 -17.94 -4.12 4.17
CA THR A 126 -19.39 -4.13 4.42
C THR A 126 -20.15 -3.24 3.44
N GLU A 127 -19.55 -2.12 3.02
CA GLU A 127 -20.14 -1.21 2.04
C GLU A 127 -19.98 -1.71 0.62
N ALA A 128 -18.83 -2.33 0.32
CA ALA A 128 -18.55 -2.86 -1.01
C ALA A 128 -19.46 -4.06 -1.37
N ARG A 129 -19.71 -4.98 -0.42
CA ARG A 129 -20.62 -6.13 -0.62
C ARG A 129 -22.06 -5.69 -0.91
N LYS A 130 -22.54 -4.62 -0.28
CA LYS A 130 -23.91 -4.09 -0.51
C LYS A 130 -24.17 -3.68 -1.96
N LYS A 131 -23.12 -3.42 -2.74
CA LYS A 131 -23.24 -3.01 -4.15
C LYS A 131 -23.37 -4.16 -5.13
N SER A 132 -23.30 -5.43 -4.69
CA SER A 132 -23.54 -6.64 -5.52
C SER A 132 -22.57 -6.89 -6.69
N PHE A 133 -21.42 -6.21 -6.76
CA PHE A 133 -20.43 -6.35 -7.86
C PHE A 133 -19.23 -7.23 -7.51
N ILE A 134 -19.16 -7.81 -6.31
CA ILE A 134 -17.99 -8.55 -5.84
C ILE A 134 -18.20 -10.04 -6.04
N ASP A 135 -17.41 -10.64 -6.93
CA ASP A 135 -17.18 -12.08 -6.93
C ASP A 135 -16.22 -12.42 -5.78
N LEU A 136 -16.79 -12.94 -4.68
CA LEU A 136 -16.08 -13.26 -3.45
C LEU A 136 -15.17 -14.48 -3.61
N ASP A 137 -15.54 -15.44 -4.48
CA ASP A 137 -14.75 -16.65 -4.73
C ASP A 137 -13.44 -16.30 -5.45
N GLU A 138 -13.52 -15.43 -6.46
CA GLU A 138 -12.33 -14.92 -7.15
C GLU A 138 -11.46 -14.08 -6.20
N LEU A 139 -12.05 -13.20 -5.39
CA LEU A 139 -11.29 -12.39 -4.43
C LEU A 139 -10.59 -13.25 -3.37
N ASN A 140 -11.27 -14.25 -2.81
CA ASN A 140 -10.68 -15.19 -1.85
C ASN A 140 -9.62 -16.09 -2.50
N THR A 141 -9.73 -16.38 -3.80
CA THR A 141 -8.67 -17.07 -4.55
C THR A 141 -7.43 -16.20 -4.66
N ILE A 142 -7.58 -14.92 -5.03
CA ILE A 142 -6.46 -13.96 -5.11
C ILE A 142 -5.78 -13.80 -3.74
N LEU A 143 -6.56 -13.65 -2.66
CA LEU A 143 -6.02 -13.51 -1.31
C LEU A 143 -5.22 -14.76 -0.88
N ASN A 144 -5.74 -15.95 -1.17
CA ASN A 144 -5.04 -17.20 -0.86
C ASN A 144 -3.75 -17.35 -1.67
N GLU A 145 -3.75 -17.02 -2.97
CA GLU A 145 -2.53 -17.01 -3.80
C GLU A 145 -1.50 -16.01 -3.27
N ALA A 146 -1.94 -14.88 -2.71
CA ALA A 146 -1.10 -13.88 -2.08
C ALA A 146 -0.61 -14.25 -0.65
N ASP A 147 -0.96 -15.43 -0.12
CA ASP A 147 -0.69 -15.84 1.26
C ASP A 147 -1.30 -14.86 2.30
N LEU A 148 -2.50 -14.35 2.01
CA LEU A 148 -3.25 -13.43 2.85
C LEU A 148 -4.53 -14.08 3.41
N PRO A 149 -5.02 -13.63 4.57
CA PRO A 149 -6.27 -14.13 5.13
C PRO A 149 -7.43 -13.97 4.15
N GLN A 150 -8.33 -14.94 4.12
CA GLN A 150 -9.56 -14.87 3.35
C GLN A 150 -10.59 -13.97 4.04
N LEU A 151 -11.55 -13.47 3.27
CA LEU A 151 -12.70 -12.73 3.80
C LEU A 151 -13.75 -13.73 4.29
N GLU A 152 -14.23 -13.51 5.51
CA GLU A 152 -15.33 -14.29 6.07
C GLU A 152 -16.67 -13.88 5.44
N GLU A 153 -17.56 -14.84 5.23
CA GLU A 153 -18.95 -14.54 4.93
C GLU A 153 -19.62 -13.97 6.19
N ILE A 154 -19.98 -12.69 6.14
CA ILE A 154 -20.76 -12.01 7.19
C ILE A 154 -22.25 -12.33 7.05
#